data_AF-A0A1M7DI28-F1
#
_entry.id   AF-A0A1M7DI28-F1
#
_cell.length_a   1.000
_cell.length_b   1.000
_cell.length_c   1.000
_cell.angle_alpha   90.00
_cell.angle_beta   90.00
_cell.angle_gamma   90.00
#
_symmetry.space_group_name_H-M   'P 1'
#
loop_
_entity.id
_entity.type
_entity.pdbx_description
1 polymer ?
#
loop_
_entity_poly.entity_id
_entity_poly.type
_entity_poly.pdbx_seq_one_letter_code
_entity_poly.pdbx_strand_id
1 'polypeptide(L)'
;MSNWNDSGGHEPHLDTDDNDWENSGRRHKRRLRTSLTFGLAALLLALASHSGHARDPDGRYANSPLKQWFDSLKSGKGPCCSDADGTAVSDVDWESAGGHYRVRLDGEWVDVPDEAVITEPNRIGRTMVWPLRGYLGTSIRCFMPGSMT
;
A
#
# COMPACT_ATOMS: atom_id res chain seq x y z
N MET A 1 39.26 59.24 66.83
CA MET A 1 38.77 57.85 66.94
C MET A 1 37.39 57.84 67.56
N SER A 2 36.35 57.75 66.73
CA SER A 2 35.00 57.30 67.10
C SER A 2 34.33 56.74 65.85
N ASN A 3 33.93 55.48 65.95
CA ASN A 3 33.09 54.65 65.08
C ASN A 3 31.72 55.30 64.86
N TRP A 4 30.95 54.90 63.83
CA TRP A 4 29.54 54.44 63.91
C TRP A 4 29.08 54.01 62.50
N ASN A 5 29.05 52.70 62.27
CA ASN A 5 28.33 52.03 61.17
C ASN A 5 26.82 52.05 61.46
N ASP A 6 25.98 52.36 60.46
CA ASP A 6 24.74 51.64 60.17
C ASP A 6 24.18 52.07 58.80
N SER A 7 24.23 51.18 57.80
CA SER A 7 23.58 51.39 56.50
C SER A 7 22.73 50.17 56.16
N GLY A 8 21.44 50.33 56.47
CA GLY A 8 20.26 49.81 55.77
C GLY A 8 20.38 48.52 54.98
N GLY A 9 19.72 47.47 55.48
CA GLY A 9 19.33 46.31 54.68
C GLY A 9 18.37 46.73 53.56
N HIS A 10 18.72 46.37 52.34
CA HIS A 10 17.82 46.44 51.19
C HIS A 10 17.06 45.10 51.12
N GLU A 11 15.77 45.11 51.38
CA GLU A 11 14.91 43.96 51.12
C GLU A 11 14.94 43.63 49.62
N PRO A 12 15.01 42.35 49.21
CA PRO A 12 14.78 41.99 47.84
C PRO A 12 13.29 42.16 47.52
N HIS A 13 12.96 43.02 46.55
CA HIS A 13 11.64 43.06 45.94
C HIS A 13 11.33 41.69 45.33
N LEU A 14 10.32 41.00 45.88
CA LEU A 14 9.67 39.86 45.24
C LEU A 14 8.74 40.38 44.15
N ASP A 15 9.29 40.58 42.95
CA ASP A 15 8.52 40.93 41.75
C ASP A 15 8.47 39.72 40.81
N THR A 16 7.81 38.66 41.28
CA THR A 16 7.55 37.44 40.50
C THR A 16 6.28 36.83 41.04
N ASP A 17 5.15 36.95 40.35
CA ASP A 17 4.05 35.96 40.45
C ASP A 17 3.02 36.08 39.29
N ASP A 18 2.65 37.29 38.83
CA ASP A 18 1.54 37.42 37.86
C ASP A 18 1.89 36.96 36.42
N ASN A 19 3.11 37.27 35.95
CA ASN A 19 3.54 36.94 34.60
C ASN A 19 3.76 35.44 34.36
N ASP A 20 4.04 34.66 35.42
CA ASP A 20 4.30 33.21 35.30
C ASP A 20 2.99 32.43 35.16
N TRP A 21 1.95 32.82 35.90
CA TRP A 21 0.63 32.19 35.82
C TRP A 21 -0.03 32.38 34.44
N GLU A 22 0.01 33.60 33.88
CA GLU A 22 -0.49 33.86 32.53
C GLU A 22 0.30 33.12 31.45
N ASN A 23 1.63 33.05 31.58
CA ASN A 23 2.48 32.36 30.61
C ASN A 23 2.26 30.85 30.67
N SER A 24 2.11 30.28 31.87
CA SER A 24 1.76 28.87 32.07
C SER A 24 0.42 28.51 31.43
N GLY A 25 -0.62 29.33 31.64
CA GLY A 25 -1.93 29.14 31.02
C GLY A 25 -1.90 29.25 29.49
N ARG A 26 -1.12 30.17 28.92
CA ARG A 26 -0.93 30.31 27.46
C ARG A 26 -0.17 29.13 26.87
N ARG A 27 0.86 28.61 27.55
CA ARG A 27 1.61 27.41 27.14
C ARG A 27 0.74 26.16 27.19
N HIS A 28 -0.07 26.00 28.23
CA HIS A 28 -1.00 24.87 28.36
C HIS A 28 -2.09 24.90 27.28
N LYS A 29 -2.72 26.07 27.05
CA LYS A 29 -3.72 26.25 25.98
C LYS A 29 -3.12 26.05 24.58
N ARG A 30 -1.90 26.51 24.33
CA ARG A 30 -1.18 26.25 23.07
C ARG A 30 -0.91 24.76 22.91
N ARG A 31 -0.32 24.08 23.90
CA ARG A 31 -0.05 22.63 23.87
C ARG A 31 -1.31 21.81 23.61
N LEU A 32 -2.41 22.09 24.31
CA LEU A 32 -3.68 21.40 24.14
C LEU A 32 -4.27 21.60 22.74
N ARG A 33 -4.21 22.83 22.21
CA ARG A 33 -4.65 23.13 20.83
C ARG A 33 -3.80 22.44 19.78
N THR A 34 -2.48 22.41 19.93
CA THR A 34 -1.60 21.74 18.97
C THR A 34 -1.84 20.22 18.96
N SER A 35 -2.04 19.60 20.14
CA SER A 35 -2.39 18.18 20.24
C SER A 35 -3.73 17.85 19.57
N LEU A 36 -4.74 18.71 19.72
CA LEU A 36 -6.03 18.57 19.05
C LEU A 36 -5.91 18.68 17.52
N THR A 37 -5.12 19.63 17.01
CA THR A 37 -4.91 19.77 15.57
C THR A 37 -4.15 18.59 14.97
N PHE A 38 -3.14 18.06 15.66
CA PHE A 38 -2.43 16.86 15.20
C PHE A 38 -3.31 15.62 15.25
N GLY A 39 -4.12 15.46 16.30
CA GLY A 39 -5.08 14.36 16.41
C GLY A 39 -6.13 14.39 15.30
N LEU A 40 -6.69 15.57 15.00
CA LEU A 40 -7.64 15.74 13.90
C LEU A 40 -7.00 15.47 12.54
N ALA A 41 -5.79 15.98 12.29
CA ALA A 41 -5.06 15.74 11.05
C ALA A 41 -4.75 14.25 10.85
N ALA A 42 -4.31 13.54 11.90
CA ALA A 42 -4.06 12.11 11.84
C ALA A 42 -5.34 11.29 11.57
N LEU A 43 -6.46 11.68 12.20
CA LEU A 43 -7.76 11.04 11.95
C LEU A 43 -8.23 11.24 10.51
N LEU A 44 -8.10 12.45 9.98
CA LEU A 44 -8.46 12.74 8.59
C LEU A 44 -7.58 11.98 7.58
N LEU A 45 -6.28 11.83 7.85
CA LEU A 45 -5.37 11.02 7.04
C LEU A 45 -5.74 9.53 7.08
N ALA A 46 -6.09 9.00 8.25
CA ALA A 46 -6.55 7.62 8.39
C ALA A 46 -7.86 7.37 7.64
N LEU A 47 -8.82 8.31 7.71
CA LEU A 47 -10.09 8.23 6.97
C LEU A 47 -9.91 8.39 5.45
N ALA A 48 -8.91 9.14 5.01
CA ALA A 48 -8.57 9.30 3.59
C ALA A 48 -7.76 8.13 3.02
N SER A 49 -7.27 7.22 3.88
CA SER A 49 -6.47 6.08 3.46
C SER A 49 -7.35 5.03 2.78
N HIS A 50 -7.15 4.82 1.47
CA HIS A 50 -7.77 3.68 0.78
C HIS A 50 -7.14 2.39 1.28
N SER A 51 -7.96 1.43 1.72
CA SER A 51 -7.49 0.09 2.07
C SER A 51 -7.02 -0.65 0.82
N GLY A 52 -5.71 -0.87 0.70
CA GLY A 52 -5.17 -1.82 -0.26
C GLY A 52 -5.46 -3.24 0.22
N HIS A 53 -6.36 -3.95 -0.44
CA HIS A 53 -6.56 -5.37 -0.16
C HIS A 53 -5.41 -6.18 -0.76
N ALA A 54 -4.63 -6.84 0.08
CA ALA A 54 -3.74 -7.90 -0.38
C ALA A 54 -4.60 -9.02 -0.99
N ARG A 55 -4.19 -9.56 -2.14
CA ARG A 55 -4.91 -10.66 -2.82
C ARG A 55 -4.80 -12.00 -2.08
N ASP A 56 -3.84 -12.12 -1.15
CA ASP A 56 -3.63 -13.29 -0.29
C ASP A 56 -3.80 -12.92 1.20
N PRO A 57 -5.00 -12.52 1.66
CA PRO A 57 -5.20 -12.11 3.05
C PRO A 57 -5.15 -13.28 4.03
N ASP A 58 -5.42 -14.50 3.55
CA ASP A 58 -5.44 -15.76 4.30
C ASP A 58 -4.15 -16.59 4.14
N GLY A 59 -3.19 -16.14 3.31
CA GLY A 59 -1.91 -16.82 3.11
C GLY A 59 -2.02 -18.16 2.38
N ARG A 60 -3.13 -18.41 1.68
CA ARG A 60 -3.39 -19.70 1.02
C ARG A 60 -2.42 -19.98 -0.12
N TYR A 61 -1.95 -18.94 -0.81
CA TYR A 61 -0.98 -19.06 -1.89
C TYR A 61 0.45 -19.18 -1.36
N ALA A 62 0.73 -18.59 -0.20
CA ALA A 62 2.03 -18.67 0.47
C ALA A 62 2.48 -20.11 0.79
N ASN A 63 1.53 -21.02 1.05
CA ASN A 63 1.81 -22.42 1.43
C ASN A 63 1.61 -23.42 0.27
N SER A 64 1.37 -22.95 -0.96
CA SER A 64 1.19 -23.82 -2.12
C SER A 64 2.49 -24.55 -2.49
N PRO A 65 2.45 -25.87 -2.80
CA PRO A 65 3.61 -26.60 -3.33
C PRO A 65 4.17 -25.99 -4.63
N LEU A 66 3.33 -25.28 -5.38
CA LEU A 66 3.70 -24.64 -6.64
C LEU A 66 4.16 -23.19 -6.48
N LYS A 67 4.21 -22.65 -5.26
CA LYS A 67 4.57 -21.25 -5.00
C LYS A 67 5.86 -20.83 -5.68
N GLN A 68 6.95 -21.57 -5.47
CA GLN A 68 8.26 -21.21 -6.05
C GLN A 68 8.23 -21.22 -7.58
N TRP A 69 7.43 -22.11 -8.17
CA TRP A 69 7.26 -22.13 -9.61
C TRP A 69 6.50 -20.90 -10.10
N PHE A 70 5.38 -20.53 -9.47
CA PHE A 70 4.64 -19.30 -9.78
C PHE A 70 5.52 -18.05 -9.63
N ASP A 71 6.25 -17.94 -8.52
CA ASP A 71 7.14 -16.81 -8.25
C ASP A 71 8.31 -16.71 -9.25
N SER A 72 8.63 -17.81 -9.95
CA SER A 72 9.67 -17.85 -10.99
C SER A 72 9.16 -17.49 -12.40
N LEU A 73 7.83 -17.44 -12.60
CA LEU A 73 7.24 -17.22 -13.92
C LEU A 73 7.59 -15.83 -14.45
N LYS A 74 7.91 -15.79 -15.74
CA LYS A 74 8.17 -14.56 -16.49
C LYS A 74 7.65 -14.71 -17.91
N SER A 75 7.21 -13.59 -18.47
CA SER A 75 6.90 -13.43 -19.89
C SER A 75 7.98 -12.56 -20.56
N GLY A 76 7.85 -12.29 -21.85
CA GLY A 76 8.66 -11.30 -22.56
C GLY A 76 8.56 -9.89 -21.97
N LYS A 77 7.48 -9.59 -21.23
CA LYS A 77 7.33 -8.34 -20.46
C LYS A 77 8.10 -8.34 -19.13
N GLY A 78 8.72 -9.46 -18.72
CA GLY A 78 9.45 -9.64 -17.44
C GLY A 78 8.71 -10.52 -16.42
N PRO A 79 9.01 -10.41 -15.11
CA PRO A 79 8.41 -11.24 -14.05
C PRO A 79 6.88 -11.12 -13.93
N CYS A 80 6.21 -12.25 -13.78
CA CYS A 80 4.77 -12.26 -13.49
C CYS A 80 4.50 -11.85 -12.05
N CYS A 81 3.28 -11.38 -11.79
CA CYS A 81 2.80 -11.21 -10.42
C CYS A 81 2.57 -12.59 -9.79
N SER A 82 2.35 -12.61 -8.46
CA SER A 82 2.19 -13.85 -7.72
C SER A 82 0.97 -14.67 -8.17
N ASP A 83 0.86 -15.93 -7.76
CA ASP A 83 -0.33 -16.77 -8.01
C ASP A 83 -1.63 -16.08 -7.57
N ALA A 84 -1.59 -15.33 -6.46
CA ALA A 84 -2.75 -14.59 -5.94
C ALA A 84 -3.27 -13.48 -6.88
N ASP A 85 -2.41 -12.98 -7.77
CA ASP A 85 -2.77 -11.97 -8.76
C ASP A 85 -3.26 -12.59 -10.07
N GLY A 86 -3.00 -13.89 -10.26
CA GLY A 86 -3.44 -14.68 -11.39
C GLY A 86 -4.91 -15.07 -11.29
N THR A 87 -5.52 -15.36 -12.44
CA THR A 87 -6.89 -15.86 -12.55
C THR A 87 -6.89 -17.06 -13.47
N ALA A 88 -7.46 -18.17 -13.00
CA ALA A 88 -7.74 -19.31 -13.86
C ALA A 88 -8.94 -18.97 -14.76
N VAL A 89 -8.79 -19.16 -16.06
CA VAL A 89 -9.88 -18.96 -17.03
C VAL A 89 -10.41 -20.31 -17.50
N SER A 90 -11.72 -20.37 -17.72
CA SER A 90 -12.39 -21.55 -18.29
C SER A 90 -12.02 -21.72 -19.75
N ASP A 91 -12.11 -22.94 -20.29
CA ASP A 91 -11.80 -23.24 -21.69
C ASP A 91 -12.69 -22.49 -22.69
N VAL A 92 -13.87 -22.02 -22.26
CA VAL A 92 -14.74 -21.15 -23.09
C VAL A 92 -14.39 -19.66 -23.01
N ASP A 93 -13.58 -19.26 -22.03
CA ASP A 93 -13.19 -17.88 -21.75
C ASP A 93 -11.77 -17.57 -22.24
N TRP A 94 -11.23 -18.41 -23.13
CA TRP A 94 -10.04 -18.09 -23.90
C TRP A 94 -10.06 -18.83 -25.24
N GLU A 95 -9.36 -18.31 -26.23
CA GLU A 95 -9.15 -19.02 -27.49
C GLU A 95 -7.79 -18.67 -28.10
N SER A 96 -7.36 -19.51 -29.04
CA SER A 96 -6.28 -19.19 -29.97
C SER A 96 -6.84 -18.96 -31.37
N ALA A 97 -6.55 -17.80 -31.95
CA ALA A 97 -7.00 -17.41 -33.28
C ALA A 97 -5.83 -16.77 -34.03
N GLY A 98 -5.46 -17.34 -35.19
CA GLY A 98 -4.42 -16.78 -36.05
C GLY A 98 -3.01 -16.76 -35.42
N GLY A 99 -2.73 -17.62 -34.45
CA GLY A 99 -1.44 -17.65 -33.73
C GLY A 99 -1.38 -16.75 -32.49
N HIS A 100 -2.45 -16.00 -32.22
CA HIS A 100 -2.58 -15.14 -31.05
C HIS A 100 -3.62 -15.69 -30.08
N TYR A 101 -3.56 -15.25 -28.83
CA TYR A 101 -4.54 -15.61 -27.80
C TYR A 101 -5.45 -14.43 -27.49
N ARG A 102 -6.71 -14.73 -27.17
CA ARG A 102 -7.60 -13.79 -26.50
C ARG A 102 -8.23 -14.45 -25.28
N VAL A 103 -8.51 -13.65 -24.27
CA VAL A 103 -9.12 -14.08 -23.01
C VAL A 103 -10.35 -13.25 -22.73
N ARG A 104 -11.38 -13.85 -22.16
CA ARG A 104 -12.59 -13.16 -21.74
C ARG A 104 -12.47 -12.77 -20.28
N LEU A 105 -12.38 -11.48 -20.01
CA LEU A 105 -12.26 -10.91 -18.68
C LEU A 105 -13.42 -9.94 -18.46
N ASP A 106 -14.11 -10.09 -17.33
CA ASP A 106 -15.21 -9.19 -16.94
C ASP A 106 -16.30 -9.06 -18.04
N GLY A 107 -16.48 -10.11 -18.85
CA GLY A 107 -17.46 -10.19 -19.95
C GLY A 107 -16.94 -9.75 -21.33
N GLU A 108 -15.77 -9.12 -21.39
CA GLU A 108 -15.16 -8.58 -22.60
C GLU A 108 -13.99 -9.43 -23.09
N TRP A 109 -13.81 -9.52 -24.41
CA TRP A 109 -12.65 -10.16 -25.01
C TRP A 109 -11.45 -9.20 -25.01
N VAL A 110 -10.33 -9.67 -24.47
CA VAL A 110 -9.08 -8.93 -24.38
C VAL A 110 -8.01 -9.72 -25.13
N ASP A 111 -7.35 -9.07 -26.09
CA ASP A 111 -6.24 -9.66 -26.81
C ASP A 111 -5.02 -9.81 -25.89
N VAL A 112 -4.38 -10.97 -25.95
CA VAL A 112 -3.15 -11.26 -25.23
C VAL A 112 -1.97 -10.89 -26.15
N PRO A 113 -1.14 -9.91 -25.76
CA PRO A 113 0.06 -9.60 -26.53
C PRO A 113 1.02 -10.78 -26.53
N ASP A 114 1.69 -11.05 -27.65
CA ASP A 114 2.57 -12.22 -27.81
C ASP A 114 3.67 -12.25 -26.75
N GLU A 115 4.21 -11.09 -26.39
CA GLU A 115 5.24 -10.95 -25.37
C GLU A 115 4.72 -11.16 -23.94
N ALA A 116 3.39 -11.23 -23.73
CA ALA A 116 2.80 -11.63 -22.46
C ALA A 116 2.67 -13.15 -22.32
N VAL A 117 2.83 -13.92 -23.39
CA VAL A 117 2.71 -15.37 -23.36
C VAL A 117 3.91 -15.97 -22.62
N ILE A 118 3.64 -16.83 -21.64
CA ILE A 118 4.64 -17.58 -20.90
C ILE A 118 5.03 -18.81 -21.73
N THR A 119 6.33 -19.01 -21.92
CA THR A 119 6.89 -20.16 -22.65
C THR A 119 7.30 -21.31 -21.74
N GLU A 120 7.31 -21.10 -20.43
CA GLU A 120 7.60 -22.13 -19.43
C GLU A 120 6.51 -23.23 -19.44
N PRO A 121 6.84 -24.50 -19.17
CA PRO A 121 5.86 -25.58 -19.10
C PRO A 121 4.74 -25.29 -18.08
N ASN A 122 3.49 -25.44 -18.50
CA ASN A 122 2.32 -25.27 -17.64
C ASN A 122 2.21 -26.43 -16.62
N ARG A 123 2.61 -26.19 -15.38
CA ARG A 123 2.55 -27.18 -14.28
C ARG A 123 1.22 -27.21 -13.54
N ILE A 124 0.38 -26.18 -13.68
CA ILE A 124 -0.93 -26.10 -13.03
C ILE A 124 -2.03 -26.77 -13.88
N GLY A 125 -1.76 -27.00 -15.17
CA GLY A 125 -2.62 -27.72 -16.10
C GLY A 125 -3.88 -26.95 -16.54
N ARG A 126 -3.99 -25.67 -16.16
CA ARG A 126 -5.12 -24.78 -16.48
C ARG A 126 -4.61 -23.54 -17.17
N THR A 127 -5.47 -22.88 -17.94
CA THR A 127 -5.16 -21.56 -18.51
C THR A 127 -5.18 -20.52 -17.40
N MET A 128 -4.11 -19.75 -17.29
CA MET A 128 -3.97 -18.69 -16.28
C MET A 128 -3.67 -17.35 -16.94
N VAL A 129 -4.21 -16.27 -16.36
CA VAL A 129 -3.98 -14.90 -16.83
C VAL A 129 -3.68 -13.98 -15.65
N TRP A 130 -2.73 -13.07 -15.83
CA TRP A 130 -2.37 -12.02 -14.87
C TRP A 130 -2.73 -10.64 -15.45
N PRO A 131 -3.96 -10.15 -15.21
CA PRO A 131 -4.38 -8.85 -15.69
C PRO A 131 -3.88 -7.73 -14.77
N LEU A 132 -3.38 -6.66 -15.39
CA LEU A 132 -3.16 -5.37 -14.74
C LEU A 132 -4.33 -4.45 -15.08
N ARG A 133 -5.15 -4.17 -14.07
CA ARG A 133 -6.26 -3.23 -14.16
C ARG A 133 -5.73 -1.84 -13.81
N GLY A 134 -5.76 -0.92 -14.78
CA GLY A 134 -5.36 0.47 -14.60
C GLY A 134 -6.42 1.43 -15.14
N TYR A 135 -6.16 2.73 -15.02
CA TYR A 135 -7.09 3.77 -15.50
C TYR A 135 -7.32 3.74 -17.02
N LEU A 136 -6.35 3.20 -17.78
CA LEU A 136 -6.43 3.06 -19.24
C LEU A 136 -7.08 1.74 -19.69
N GLY A 137 -7.58 0.94 -18.74
CA GLY A 137 -8.20 -0.36 -19.01
C GLY A 137 -7.39 -1.54 -18.48
N THR A 138 -7.76 -2.74 -18.93
CA THR A 138 -7.12 -4.01 -18.57
C THR A 138 -6.03 -4.36 -19.57
N SER A 139 -4.81 -4.61 -19.08
CA SER A 139 -3.70 -5.10 -19.89
C SER A 139 -3.20 -6.45 -19.37
N ILE A 140 -2.71 -7.31 -20.25
CA ILE A 140 -2.22 -8.64 -19.86
C ILE A 140 -0.72 -8.60 -19.61
N ARG A 141 -0.32 -8.90 -18.36
CA ARG A 141 1.09 -8.97 -17.94
C ARG A 141 1.72 -10.31 -18.25
N CYS A 142 0.97 -11.36 -17.96
CA CYS A 142 1.33 -12.74 -18.23
C CYS A 142 0.11 -13.55 -18.62
N PHE A 143 0.31 -14.49 -19.53
CA PHE A 143 -0.68 -15.46 -19.96
C PHE A 143 -0.03 -16.82 -20.08
N MET A 144 -0.59 -17.82 -19.41
CA MET A 144 -0.17 -19.21 -19.51
C MET A 144 -1.26 -19.99 -20.23
N PRO A 145 -1.03 -20.44 -21.47
CA PRO A 145 -1.99 -21.27 -22.16
C PRO A 145 -2.15 -22.61 -21.43
N GLY A 146 -3.39 -23.05 -21.26
CA GLY A 146 -3.73 -24.42 -20.93
C GLY A 146 -3.68 -25.31 -22.16
N SER A 147 -3.77 -26.62 -21.95
CA SER A 147 -4.07 -27.56 -23.03
C SER A 147 -5.54 -27.40 -23.41
N MET A 148 -5.84 -27.09 -24.67
CA MET A 148 -7.19 -27.27 -25.20
C MET A 148 -7.51 -28.77 -25.19
N THR A 149 -8.24 -29.25 -24.19
CA THR A 149 -8.81 -30.61 -24.17
C THR A 149 -10.29 -30.57 -24.41
#